data_AF-A0A926PUZ2-F1
#
_entry.id   AF-A0A926PUZ2-F1
#
_cell.length_a   1.000
_cell.length_b   1.000
_cell.length_c   1.000
_cell.angle_alpha   90.00
_cell.angle_beta   90.00
_cell.angle_gamma   90.00
#
_symmetry.space_group_name_H-M   'P 1'
#
loop_
_entity.id
_entity.type
_entity.pdbx_description
1 polymer ?
#
loop_
_entity_poly.entity_id
_entity_poly.type
_entity_poly.pdbx_seq_one_letter_code
_entity_poly.pdbx_strand_id
1 'polypeptide(L)'
;MPFIVQHLIPESQSVVTATEDMSVQAALGRMLENKFSQLPVVDQGGKLRGMITHESILQAISYFGVTPDKLKVSHALFKVKPCSHEDELSELLNGLRDNSAIPIVDNNNCLTGIITSYDTTEYFRQRAEDIMLAEDIEITLRDLIEGAYKDGKGEIDASKLNEAIKAITPSEQEFLGRFSKAVKYYVQKYTSSKQFTEQGSQMQPSNHSIQFNQKLVNEAFNQHLSKPIQPKPFEQLALSEYIQLLKNAWAKYESSFNSIEWEALDRLLNEIRQIRNSIAHFREVTTNQRQQLRYCANLLNYHRPSIRYSEAPVTEAVTVIANLYLPIPTATLELNTIVQNSREVEKDQRDLLPFDEEISPNDSRYALLAVWLQSQADLDSNRVQLTFRQIEDIIKGDLPPSARQHRNWWANDSVSHVQSQQWLEVGWRVADVNMSEERVVFARMGDRQNAYVSFFNDLQLKLNSIDSLTIQPAMNLQGRSWSSIEVTSAELPKPSYINFSFARRSRFRIEHYIDTGEQYRNKQIFDALYNYKEEIETKLGERLSWERLDSRRACRVALYRDEASIADPPEQLAKLQDWTVRMTVRFYKAVIPYLQKVEQS
;
A
#
# COMPACT_ATOMS: atom_id res chain seq x y z
N MET A 1 24.38 9.56 3.52
CA MET A 1 25.59 9.18 4.28
C MET A 1 25.87 7.72 3.96
N PRO A 2 27.12 7.33 3.69
CA PRO A 2 27.44 5.93 3.41
C PRO A 2 27.13 5.08 4.66
N PHE A 3 26.41 3.98 4.46
CA PHE A 3 26.14 3.00 5.50
C PHE A 3 27.37 2.14 5.68
N ILE A 4 27.87 2.06 6.91
CA ILE A 4 29.04 1.25 7.24
C ILE A 4 28.66 -0.04 7.97
N VAL A 5 29.50 -1.04 7.84
CA VAL A 5 29.37 -2.36 8.44
C VAL A 5 29.21 -2.30 9.97
N GLN A 6 29.83 -1.33 10.65
CA GLN A 6 29.75 -1.15 12.11
C GLN A 6 28.32 -1.17 12.66
N HIS A 7 27.33 -0.63 11.94
CA HIS A 7 25.95 -0.54 12.43
C HIS A 7 25.21 -1.88 12.50
N LEU A 8 25.77 -2.93 11.91
CA LEU A 8 25.19 -4.28 11.91
C LEU A 8 25.78 -5.19 13.00
N ILE A 9 26.88 -4.79 13.63
CA ILE A 9 27.61 -5.64 14.58
C ILE A 9 27.04 -5.43 15.98
N PRO A 10 26.50 -6.48 16.63
CA PRO A 10 26.04 -6.36 18.01
C PRO A 10 27.22 -6.06 18.95
N GLU A 11 27.08 -5.07 19.83
CA GLU A 11 28.13 -4.71 20.81
C GLU A 11 28.54 -5.87 21.73
N SER A 12 27.64 -6.84 21.92
CA SER A 12 27.84 -8.03 22.77
C SER A 12 28.29 -9.28 22.02
N GLN A 13 28.62 -9.18 20.72
CA GLN A 13 28.96 -10.35 19.92
C GLN A 13 30.27 -11.00 20.42
N SER A 14 30.21 -12.30 20.73
CA SER A 14 31.37 -13.13 21.01
C SER A 14 31.55 -14.16 19.89
N VAL A 15 32.69 -14.13 19.22
CA VAL A 15 32.93 -14.97 18.04
C VAL A 15 33.63 -16.27 18.46
N VAL A 16 32.97 -17.40 18.19
CA VAL A 16 33.57 -18.73 18.36
C VAL A 16 34.35 -19.08 17.09
N THR A 17 35.61 -19.49 17.25
CA THR A 17 36.53 -19.76 16.12
C THR A 17 37.02 -21.20 16.10
N ALA A 18 37.65 -21.60 14.99
CA ALA A 18 38.42 -22.83 14.86
C ALA A 18 39.86 -22.52 14.44
N THR A 19 40.77 -23.49 14.62
CA THR A 19 42.16 -23.41 14.12
C THR A 19 42.37 -24.42 13.01
N GLU A 20 43.33 -24.17 12.11
CA GLU A 20 43.59 -25.03 10.94
C GLU A 20 43.94 -26.49 11.31
N ASP A 21 44.61 -26.69 12.44
CA ASP A 21 45.02 -28.01 12.93
C ASP A 21 43.93 -28.77 13.72
N MET A 22 42.83 -28.10 14.06
CA MET A 22 41.70 -28.73 14.76
C MET A 22 41.08 -29.83 13.91
N SER A 23 40.60 -30.92 14.53
CA SER A 23 39.83 -31.93 13.78
C SER A 23 38.48 -31.38 13.37
N VAL A 24 37.97 -31.82 12.22
CA VAL A 24 36.63 -31.48 11.74
C VAL A 24 35.57 -31.94 12.74
N GLN A 25 35.76 -33.08 13.40
CA GLN A 25 34.86 -33.53 14.47
C GLN A 25 34.79 -32.53 15.65
N ALA A 26 35.91 -31.97 16.08
CA ALA A 26 35.91 -30.97 17.15
C ALA A 26 35.27 -29.65 16.71
N ALA A 27 35.52 -29.22 15.47
CA ALA A 27 34.86 -28.05 14.89
C ALA A 27 33.35 -28.24 14.77
N LEU A 28 32.88 -29.41 14.32
CA LEU A 28 31.46 -29.79 14.32
C LEU A 28 30.88 -29.80 15.72
N GLY A 29 31.61 -30.27 16.73
CA GLY A 29 31.21 -30.18 18.14
C GLY A 29 30.91 -28.73 18.55
N ARG A 30 31.83 -27.81 18.26
CA ARG A 30 31.64 -26.37 18.53
C ARG A 30 30.43 -25.78 17.78
N MET A 31 30.25 -26.17 16.51
CA MET A 31 29.09 -25.75 15.71
C MET A 31 27.77 -26.23 16.34
N LEU A 32 27.67 -27.50 16.72
CA LEU A 32 26.46 -28.08 17.29
C LEU A 32 26.14 -27.53 18.69
N GLU A 33 27.14 -27.41 19.56
CA GLU A 33 27.00 -26.87 20.92
C GLU A 33 26.43 -25.44 20.90
N ASN A 34 26.89 -24.62 19.96
CA ASN A 34 26.49 -23.22 19.84
C ASN A 34 25.38 -22.97 18.80
N LYS A 35 24.91 -24.03 18.12
CA LYS A 35 23.93 -23.97 17.01
C LYS A 35 24.37 -23.07 15.85
N PHE A 36 25.64 -23.12 15.48
CA PHE A 36 26.20 -22.40 14.33
C PHE A 36 26.31 -23.29 13.10
N SER A 37 26.13 -22.72 11.92
CA SER A 37 26.33 -23.39 10.63
C SER A 37 27.74 -23.19 10.04
N GLN A 38 28.53 -22.30 10.65
CA GLN A 38 29.88 -21.96 10.24
C GLN A 38 30.73 -21.45 11.40
N LEU A 39 32.05 -21.50 11.23
CA LEU A 39 33.03 -20.92 12.13
C LEU A 39 34.11 -20.19 11.32
N PRO A 40 34.54 -18.99 11.75
CA PRO A 40 35.79 -18.40 11.29
C PRO A 40 36.98 -19.25 11.71
N VAL A 41 37.93 -19.43 10.80
CA VAL A 41 39.20 -20.11 11.09
C VAL A 41 40.28 -19.06 11.28
N VAL A 42 40.96 -19.10 12.42
CA VAL A 42 42.02 -18.16 12.79
C VAL A 42 43.33 -18.89 13.09
N ASP A 43 44.44 -18.17 13.01
CA ASP A 43 45.72 -18.66 13.52
C ASP A 43 45.88 -18.42 15.04
N GLN A 44 47.02 -18.82 15.59
CA GLN A 44 47.32 -18.63 17.01
C GLN A 44 47.35 -17.17 17.46
N GLY A 45 47.56 -16.22 16.53
CA GLY A 45 47.54 -14.78 16.78
C GLY A 45 46.17 -14.13 16.58
N GLY A 46 45.12 -14.92 16.29
CA GLY A 46 43.77 -14.41 16.05
C GLY A 46 43.56 -13.84 14.64
N LYS A 47 44.53 -13.97 13.73
CA LYS A 47 44.38 -13.50 12.36
C LYS A 47 43.49 -14.43 11.56
N LEU A 48 42.59 -13.85 10.77
CA LEU A 48 41.67 -14.59 9.92
C LEU A 48 42.43 -15.37 8.84
N ARG A 49 42.18 -16.68 8.78
CA ARG A 49 42.68 -17.58 7.74
C ARG A 49 41.62 -17.97 6.72
N GLY A 50 40.36 -18.03 7.12
CA GLY A 50 39.25 -18.36 6.24
C GLY A 50 38.02 -18.75 7.04
N MET A 51 37.18 -19.58 6.44
CA MET A 51 35.99 -20.11 7.08
C MET A 51 35.84 -21.61 6.86
N ILE A 52 35.06 -22.21 7.74
CA ILE A 52 34.57 -23.58 7.61
C ILE A 52 33.05 -23.58 7.84
N THR A 53 32.31 -24.23 6.97
CA THR A 53 30.83 -24.36 6.98
C THR A 53 30.43 -25.84 6.97
N HIS A 54 29.17 -26.15 7.33
CA HIS A 54 28.62 -27.49 7.12
C HIS A 54 28.80 -28.00 5.68
N GLU A 55 28.60 -27.15 4.68
CA GLU A 55 28.78 -27.51 3.27
C GLU A 55 30.23 -27.90 2.95
N SER A 56 31.20 -27.08 3.35
CA SER A 56 32.62 -27.36 3.12
C SER A 56 33.09 -28.65 3.82
N ILE A 57 32.52 -28.93 5.00
CA ILE A 57 32.78 -30.17 5.74
C ILE A 57 32.21 -31.38 5.00
N LEU A 58 30.96 -31.29 4.53
CA LEU A 58 30.31 -32.35 3.76
C LEU A 58 31.05 -32.62 2.45
N GLN A 59 31.51 -31.58 1.76
CA GLN A 59 32.35 -31.72 0.55
C GLN A 59 33.66 -32.43 0.87
N ALA A 60 34.37 -32.02 1.93
CA ALA A 60 35.61 -32.69 2.34
C ALA A 60 35.39 -34.16 2.68
N ILE A 61 34.36 -34.49 3.47
CA ILE A 61 34.03 -35.88 3.82
C ILE A 61 33.72 -36.69 2.55
N SER A 62 32.93 -36.13 1.64
CA SER A 62 32.54 -36.77 0.38
C SER A 62 33.74 -37.04 -0.53
N TYR A 63 34.61 -36.06 -0.72
CA TYR A 63 35.76 -36.16 -1.62
C TYR A 63 36.89 -37.01 -1.08
N PHE A 64 37.18 -36.94 0.22
CA PHE A 64 38.23 -37.76 0.83
C PHE A 64 37.77 -39.17 1.19
N GLY A 65 36.46 -39.40 1.36
CA GLY A 65 35.91 -40.70 1.74
C GLY A 65 36.35 -41.18 3.13
N VAL A 66 36.63 -40.25 4.04
CA VAL A 66 37.09 -40.53 5.41
C VAL A 66 36.17 -39.92 6.45
N THR A 67 36.25 -40.44 7.67
CA THR A 67 35.46 -39.98 8.81
C THR A 67 35.96 -38.62 9.35
N PRO A 68 35.07 -37.79 9.95
CA PRO A 68 35.40 -36.43 10.38
C PRO A 68 36.51 -36.33 11.44
N ASP A 69 36.75 -37.38 12.22
CA ASP A 69 37.82 -37.46 13.23
C ASP A 69 39.23 -37.44 12.60
N LYS A 70 39.35 -37.91 11.36
CA LYS A 70 40.62 -38.00 10.62
C LYS A 70 40.90 -36.77 9.76
N LEU A 71 39.91 -35.91 9.55
CA LEU A 71 40.07 -34.67 8.81
C LEU A 71 40.43 -33.54 9.76
N LYS A 72 41.43 -32.75 9.38
CA LYS A 72 41.67 -31.40 9.91
C LYS A 72 40.80 -30.35 9.25
N VAL A 73 40.51 -29.27 9.97
CA VAL A 73 39.81 -28.07 9.49
C VAL A 73 40.45 -27.51 8.22
N SER A 74 41.78 -27.57 8.09
CA SER A 74 42.50 -27.16 6.88
C SER A 74 42.06 -27.88 5.60
N HIS A 75 41.51 -29.09 5.67
CA HIS A 75 41.00 -29.81 4.50
C HIS A 75 39.61 -29.33 4.02
N ALA A 76 38.87 -28.62 4.89
CA ALA A 76 37.55 -28.06 4.59
C ALA A 76 37.57 -26.53 4.62
N LEU A 77 38.74 -25.90 4.78
CA LEU A 77 38.87 -24.46 4.83
C LEU A 77 38.69 -23.87 3.43
N PHE A 78 37.85 -22.84 3.33
CA PHE A 78 37.77 -22.00 2.15
C PHE A 78 38.07 -20.53 2.50
N LYS A 79 38.50 -19.77 1.50
CA LYS A 79 38.80 -18.34 1.65
C LYS A 79 37.53 -17.54 1.43
N VAL A 80 37.28 -16.59 2.32
CA VAL A 80 36.22 -15.58 2.19
C VAL A 80 36.88 -14.21 2.29
N LYS A 81 36.41 -13.23 1.50
CA LYS A 81 36.85 -11.84 1.62
C LYS A 81 36.26 -11.26 2.92
N PRO A 82 37.07 -10.83 3.90
CA PRO A 82 36.54 -10.16 5.09
C PRO A 82 36.12 -8.73 4.77
N CYS A 83 35.34 -8.15 5.68
CA CYS A 83 35.05 -6.71 5.69
C CYS A 83 35.67 -6.04 6.92
N SER A 84 35.95 -4.74 6.81
CA SER A 84 36.26 -3.85 7.94
C SER A 84 34.99 -3.24 8.52
N HIS A 85 35.09 -2.70 9.73
CA HIS A 85 34.03 -1.92 10.38
C HIS A 85 33.61 -0.67 9.59
N GLU A 86 34.55 -0.10 8.83
CA GLU A 86 34.37 1.12 8.04
C GLU A 86 33.94 0.86 6.60
N ASP A 87 33.91 -0.40 6.17
CA ASP A 87 33.52 -0.77 4.80
C ASP A 87 32.05 -0.42 4.55
N GLU A 88 31.73 -0.18 3.28
CA GLU A 88 30.35 0.05 2.87
C GLU A 88 29.50 -1.21 3.00
N LEU A 89 28.26 -1.03 3.47
CA LEU A 89 27.29 -2.11 3.63
C LEU A 89 26.96 -2.81 2.30
N SER A 90 27.10 -2.12 1.16
CA SER A 90 26.95 -2.69 -0.18
C SER A 90 27.97 -3.79 -0.46
N GLU A 91 29.23 -3.63 -0.03
CA GLU A 91 30.28 -4.65 -0.16
C GLU A 91 29.94 -5.88 0.66
N LEU A 92 29.51 -5.67 1.91
CA LEU A 92 29.07 -6.74 2.80
C LEU A 92 27.89 -7.53 2.21
N LEU A 93 26.85 -6.83 1.72
CA LEU A 93 25.68 -7.48 1.13
C LEU A 93 26.02 -8.28 -0.13
N ASN A 94 26.92 -7.76 -0.97
CA ASN A 94 27.41 -8.50 -2.14
C ASN A 94 28.16 -9.77 -1.70
N GLY A 95 28.96 -9.70 -0.63
CA GLY A 95 29.63 -10.86 -0.05
C GLY A 95 28.64 -11.90 0.49
N LEU A 96 27.58 -11.45 1.15
CA LEU A 96 26.52 -12.31 1.73
C LEU A 96 25.62 -12.98 0.69
N ARG A 97 25.67 -12.55 -0.59
CA ARG A 97 24.97 -13.25 -1.68
C ARG A 97 25.58 -14.62 -1.94
N ASP A 98 26.90 -14.69 -1.90
CA ASP A 98 27.68 -15.87 -2.28
C ASP A 98 28.16 -16.66 -1.05
N ASN A 99 28.04 -16.08 0.16
CA ASN A 99 28.50 -16.67 1.42
C ASN A 99 27.46 -16.52 2.52
N SER A 100 27.27 -17.54 3.36
CA SER A 100 26.31 -17.49 4.48
C SER A 100 26.72 -16.53 5.62
N ALA A 101 27.99 -16.14 5.68
CA ALA A 101 28.50 -15.15 6.60
C ALA A 101 29.77 -14.48 6.09
N ILE A 102 30.02 -13.26 6.59
CA ILE A 102 31.22 -12.48 6.31
C ILE A 102 31.93 -12.17 7.63
N PRO A 103 33.20 -12.58 7.79
CA PRO A 103 33.99 -12.22 8.95
C PRO A 103 34.40 -10.74 8.90
N ILE A 104 34.36 -10.09 10.05
CA ILE A 104 34.79 -8.70 10.22
C ILE A 104 36.17 -8.69 10.86
N VAL A 105 37.06 -7.86 10.32
CA VAL A 105 38.44 -7.75 10.79
C VAL A 105 38.83 -6.32 11.10
N ASP A 106 39.83 -6.16 11.96
CA ASP A 106 40.51 -4.89 12.17
C ASP A 106 41.58 -4.61 11.10
N ASN A 107 42.27 -3.48 11.23
CA ASN A 107 43.37 -3.08 10.34
C ASN A 107 44.57 -4.05 10.34
N ASN A 108 44.68 -4.93 11.33
CA ASN A 108 45.74 -5.95 11.44
C ASN A 108 45.31 -7.32 10.90
N ASN A 109 44.11 -7.42 10.31
CA ASN A 109 43.46 -8.65 9.86
C ASN A 109 43.15 -9.63 11.01
N CYS A 110 43.00 -9.12 12.23
CA CYS A 110 42.51 -9.86 13.38
C CYS A 110 40.99 -9.88 13.36
N LEU A 111 40.39 -11.05 13.60
CA LEU A 111 38.95 -11.23 13.61
C LEU A 111 38.31 -10.49 14.79
N THR A 112 37.36 -9.61 14.51
CA THR A 112 36.63 -8.81 15.50
C THR A 112 35.14 -9.16 15.56
N GLY A 113 34.57 -9.66 14.47
CA GLY A 113 33.15 -9.94 14.38
C GLY A 113 32.79 -10.89 13.25
N ILE A 114 31.51 -11.22 13.13
CA ILE A 114 30.96 -11.96 11.99
C ILE A 114 29.54 -11.46 11.72
N ILE A 115 29.18 -11.27 10.45
CA ILE A 115 27.84 -10.87 10.05
C ILE A 115 27.25 -11.93 9.13
N THR A 116 25.98 -12.27 9.35
CA THR A 116 25.22 -13.22 8.56
C THR A 116 24.05 -12.55 7.84
N SER A 117 23.43 -13.26 6.89
CA SER A 117 22.19 -12.81 6.26
C SER A 117 21.06 -12.59 7.27
N TYR A 118 21.06 -13.34 8.38
CA TYR A 118 20.09 -13.14 9.47
C TYR A 118 20.27 -11.77 10.13
N ASP A 119 21.50 -11.38 10.46
CA ASP A 119 21.78 -10.10 11.13
C ASP A 119 21.35 -8.91 10.25
N THR A 120 21.63 -8.99 8.94
CA THR A 120 21.17 -7.96 7.99
C THR A 120 19.65 -7.94 7.88
N THR A 121 19.00 -9.10 7.84
CA THR A 121 17.54 -9.20 7.77
C THR A 121 16.89 -8.61 9.02
N GLU A 122 17.40 -8.95 10.21
CA GLU A 122 16.89 -8.43 11.48
C GLU A 122 17.10 -6.92 11.61
N TYR A 123 18.26 -6.41 11.20
CA TYR A 123 18.54 -4.97 11.17
C TYR A 123 17.53 -4.21 10.29
N PHE A 124 17.32 -4.66 9.04
CA PHE A 124 16.36 -4.02 8.14
C PHE A 124 14.92 -4.18 8.60
N ARG A 125 14.56 -5.34 9.18
CA ARG A 125 13.23 -5.59 9.74
C ARG A 125 12.91 -4.61 10.88
N GLN A 126 13.82 -4.47 11.84
CA GLN A 126 13.64 -3.53 12.97
C GLN A 126 13.54 -2.09 12.47
N ARG A 127 14.37 -1.72 11.49
CA ARG A 127 14.37 -0.38 10.94
C ARG A 127 13.09 -0.06 10.15
N ALA A 128 12.57 -1.01 9.38
CA ALA A 128 11.28 -0.86 8.70
C ALA A 128 10.16 -0.67 9.73
N GLU A 129 10.15 -1.46 10.80
CA GLU A 129 9.18 -1.35 11.88
C GLU A 129 9.21 0.02 12.58
N ASP A 130 10.40 0.57 12.84
CA ASP A 130 10.56 1.90 13.43
C ASP A 130 9.98 3.01 12.54
N ILE A 131 10.18 2.92 11.21
CA ILE A 131 9.59 3.84 10.23
C ILE A 131 8.06 3.75 10.27
N MET A 132 7.53 2.52 10.23
CA MET A 132 6.08 2.27 10.26
C MET A 132 5.43 2.80 11.53
N LEU A 133 6.05 2.61 12.71
CA LEU A 133 5.54 3.14 13.97
C LEU A 133 5.54 4.68 14.01
N ALA A 134 6.60 5.30 13.49
CA ALA A 134 6.66 6.75 13.41
C ALA A 134 5.56 7.31 12.49
N GLU A 135 5.34 6.67 11.34
CA GLU A 135 4.29 7.03 10.39
C GLU A 135 2.88 6.81 10.97
N ASP A 136 2.64 5.69 11.65
CA ASP A 136 1.38 5.41 12.35
C ASP A 136 1.04 6.53 13.35
N ILE A 137 2.02 7.03 14.10
CA ILE A 137 1.82 8.17 15.01
C ILE A 137 1.44 9.43 14.23
N GLU A 138 2.14 9.75 13.14
CA GLU A 138 1.82 10.94 12.33
C GLU A 138 0.40 10.85 11.76
N ILE A 139 -0.02 9.67 11.31
CA ILE A 139 -1.36 9.47 10.77
C ILE A 139 -2.43 9.57 11.88
N THR A 140 -2.21 8.95 13.04
CA THR A 140 -3.17 9.02 14.14
C THR A 140 -3.30 10.45 14.69
N LEU A 141 -2.21 11.24 14.69
CA LEU A 141 -2.28 12.67 15.00
C LEU A 141 -3.14 13.43 14.01
N ARG A 142 -3.02 13.15 12.70
CA ARG A 142 -3.88 13.76 11.68
C ARG A 142 -5.35 13.45 11.94
N ASP A 143 -5.68 12.19 12.25
CA ASP A 143 -7.05 11.77 12.56
C ASP A 143 -7.65 12.50 13.77
N LEU A 144 -6.84 12.66 14.84
CA LEU A 144 -7.26 13.42 16.03
C LEU A 144 -7.49 14.89 15.67
N ILE A 145 -6.63 15.49 14.86
CA ILE A 145 -6.81 16.86 14.42
C ILE A 145 -8.09 16.97 13.58
N GLU A 146 -8.25 16.18 12.52
CA GLU A 146 -9.44 16.19 11.67
C GLU A 146 -10.72 15.94 12.49
N GLY A 147 -10.68 14.99 13.43
CA GLY A 147 -11.77 14.69 14.35
C GLY A 147 -12.19 15.90 15.19
N ALA A 148 -11.24 16.74 15.62
CA ALA A 148 -11.53 17.96 16.34
C ALA A 148 -12.16 19.05 15.46
N TYR A 149 -11.94 19.04 14.15
CA TYR A 149 -12.50 20.01 13.21
C TYR A 149 -13.72 19.50 12.42
N LYS A 150 -14.28 18.34 12.80
CA LYS A 150 -15.57 17.88 12.25
C LYS A 150 -16.73 18.76 12.73
N ASP A 151 -17.66 19.02 11.81
CA ASP A 151 -18.92 19.69 12.10
C ASP A 151 -19.94 18.74 12.74
N GLY A 152 -21.12 19.25 13.11
CA GLY A 152 -22.19 18.44 13.72
C GLY A 152 -22.77 17.36 12.79
N LYS A 153 -22.37 17.32 11.51
CA LYS A 153 -22.74 16.30 10.53
C LYS A 153 -21.63 15.26 10.31
N GLY A 154 -20.48 15.43 10.96
CA GLY A 154 -19.33 14.54 10.86
C GLY A 154 -18.42 14.80 9.66
N GLU A 155 -18.63 15.88 8.91
CA GLU A 155 -17.78 16.33 7.80
C GLU A 155 -16.74 17.35 8.29
N ILE A 156 -15.58 17.43 7.63
CA ILE A 156 -14.49 18.31 8.07
C ILE A 156 -14.84 19.77 7.74
N ASP A 157 -14.83 20.64 8.76
CA ASP A 157 -14.94 22.09 8.58
C ASP A 157 -13.61 22.64 8.05
N ALA A 158 -13.44 22.54 6.73
CA ALA A 158 -12.23 22.95 6.02
C ALA A 158 -11.88 24.43 6.25
N SER A 159 -12.86 25.30 6.55
CA SER A 159 -12.60 26.71 6.83
C SER A 159 -11.87 26.86 8.17
N LYS A 160 -12.40 26.25 9.24
CA LYS A 160 -11.79 26.31 10.57
C LYS A 160 -10.44 25.61 10.64
N LEU A 161 -10.29 24.48 9.95
CA LEU A 161 -9.01 23.78 9.89
C LEU A 161 -7.95 24.65 9.18
N ASN A 162 -8.30 25.28 8.05
CA ASN A 162 -7.39 26.18 7.34
C ASN A 162 -7.03 27.43 8.15
N GLU A 163 -7.97 27.98 8.94
CA GLU A 163 -7.66 29.08 9.87
C GLU A 163 -6.67 28.64 10.96
N ALA A 164 -6.85 27.45 11.53
CA ALA A 164 -5.92 26.89 12.51
C ALA A 164 -4.53 26.65 11.91
N ILE A 165 -4.46 26.15 10.67
CA ILE A 165 -3.19 25.99 9.93
C ILE A 165 -2.52 27.34 9.71
N LYS A 166 -3.27 28.38 9.31
CA LYS A 166 -2.73 29.74 9.17
C LYS A 166 -2.20 30.28 10.49
N ALA A 167 -2.87 30.01 11.61
CA ALA A 167 -2.45 30.48 12.93
C ALA A 167 -1.12 29.87 13.41
N ILE A 168 -0.80 28.65 12.97
CA ILE A 168 0.48 27.98 13.31
C ILE A 168 1.56 28.14 12.22
N THR A 169 1.18 28.63 11.04
CA THR A 169 2.11 28.90 9.96
C THR A 169 3.03 30.06 10.39
N PRO A 170 4.37 29.90 10.33
CA PRO A 170 5.27 30.94 10.79
C PRO A 170 5.00 32.25 10.04
N SER A 171 4.85 33.34 10.78
CA SER A 171 4.65 34.65 10.15
C SER A 171 5.92 35.10 9.42
N GLU A 172 5.76 36.01 8.47
CA GLU A 172 6.89 36.66 7.79
C GLU A 172 7.86 37.30 8.80
N GLN A 173 7.34 37.81 9.92
CA GLN A 173 8.15 38.36 11.02
C GLN A 173 8.97 37.29 11.74
N GLU A 174 8.46 36.07 11.88
CA GLU A 174 9.21 34.97 12.48
C GLU A 174 10.36 34.50 11.57
N PHE A 175 10.13 34.45 10.26
CA PHE A 175 11.18 34.20 9.27
C PHE A 175 12.26 35.30 9.29
N LEU A 176 11.86 36.57 9.35
CA LEU A 176 12.77 37.69 9.51
C LEU A 176 13.60 37.55 10.81
N GLY A 177 12.98 37.11 11.91
CA GLY A 177 13.65 36.85 13.17
C GLY A 177 14.71 35.73 13.08
N ARG A 178 14.39 34.61 12.40
CA ARG A 178 15.34 33.50 12.17
C ARG A 178 16.49 33.92 11.24
N PHE A 179 16.18 34.62 10.15
CA PHE A 179 17.16 35.17 9.23
C PHE A 179 18.11 36.14 9.95
N SER A 180 17.56 37.07 10.73
CA SER A 180 18.33 38.01 11.55
C SER A 180 19.27 37.30 12.52
N LYS A 181 18.80 36.26 13.23
CA LYS A 181 19.63 35.44 14.12
C LYS A 181 20.76 34.72 13.36
N ALA A 182 20.46 34.16 12.19
CA ALA A 182 21.47 33.46 11.37
C ALA A 182 22.55 34.42 10.85
N VAL A 183 22.16 35.59 10.33
CA VAL A 183 23.11 36.64 9.89
C VAL A 183 23.94 37.13 11.07
N LYS A 184 23.31 37.36 12.24
CA LYS A 184 24.02 37.75 13.46
C LYS A 184 25.06 36.72 13.87
N TYR A 185 24.71 35.44 13.88
CA TYR A 185 25.63 34.34 14.17
C TYR A 185 26.80 34.28 13.18
N TYR A 186 26.52 34.43 11.87
CA TYR A 186 27.54 34.42 10.83
C TYR A 186 28.52 35.59 10.98
N VAL A 187 28.01 36.82 11.19
CA VAL A 187 28.82 38.01 11.45
C VAL A 187 29.68 37.80 12.70
N GLN A 188 29.11 37.31 13.81
CA GLN A 188 29.86 37.01 15.03
C GLN A 188 30.98 36.00 14.80
N LYS A 189 30.71 34.88 14.11
CA LYS A 189 31.72 33.86 13.79
C LYS A 189 32.84 34.43 12.92
N TYR A 190 32.52 35.27 11.94
CA TYR A 190 33.50 35.93 11.08
C TYR A 190 34.39 36.90 11.88
N THR A 191 33.80 37.76 12.72
CA THR A 191 34.54 38.73 13.54
C THR A 191 35.44 38.05 14.59
N SER A 192 35.00 36.93 15.17
CA SER A 192 35.82 36.12 16.07
C SER A 192 36.94 35.35 15.36
N SER A 193 36.76 34.91 14.12
CA SER A 193 37.77 34.16 13.35
C SER A 193 38.99 35.01 12.95
N LYS A 194 38.84 36.33 12.78
CA LYS A 194 39.95 37.25 12.47
C LYS A 194 40.86 37.59 13.66
N GLN A 195 40.48 37.26 14.90
CA GLN A 195 41.32 37.50 16.08
C GLN A 195 42.46 36.48 16.25
N PHE A 196 42.50 35.40 15.46
CA PHE A 196 43.48 34.31 15.62
C PHE A 196 44.54 34.19 14.50
N THR A 197 44.55 35.09 13.50
CA THR A 197 45.51 35.04 12.39
C THR A 197 46.41 36.29 12.34
N GLU A 198 47.06 36.62 13.45
CA GLU A 198 48.13 37.64 13.49
C GLU A 198 49.41 37.05 14.10
N GLN A 199 50.04 36.12 13.38
CA GLN A 199 51.50 35.96 13.42
C GLN A 199 52.00 35.78 11.98
N GLY A 200 52.57 36.85 11.42
CA GLY A 200 53.29 36.81 10.16
C GLY A 200 52.87 37.86 9.14
N SER A 201 53.66 38.94 9.10
CA SER A 201 53.89 39.79 7.93
C SER A 201 52.84 40.86 7.58
N GLN A 202 53.33 42.11 7.68
CA GLN A 202 52.80 43.37 7.19
C GLN A 202 51.77 43.28 6.04
N MET A 203 50.51 43.53 6.36
CA MET A 203 49.59 44.29 5.52
C MET A 203 48.65 45.08 6.42
N GLN A 204 48.37 46.34 6.05
CA GLN A 204 47.55 47.27 6.81
C GLN A 204 46.16 46.68 7.13
N PRO A 205 45.61 46.86 8.35
CA PRO A 205 44.28 46.40 8.66
C PRO A 205 43.27 47.25 7.88
N SER A 206 42.61 46.64 6.90
CA SER A 206 41.41 47.22 6.32
C SER A 206 40.39 47.39 7.46
N ASN A 207 40.14 48.64 7.85
CA ASN A 207 39.40 49.07 9.02
C ASN A 207 37.88 48.82 8.93
N HIS A 208 37.45 47.71 8.34
CA HIS A 208 36.05 47.35 8.21
C HIS A 208 35.71 46.29 9.26
N SER A 209 35.40 46.76 10.47
CA SER A 209 34.66 45.95 11.42
C SER A 209 33.27 45.71 10.83
N ILE A 210 32.98 44.48 10.41
CA ILE A 210 31.63 44.11 9.98
C ILE A 210 30.78 44.07 11.24
N GLN A 211 29.98 45.11 11.44
CA GLN A 211 29.03 45.19 12.54
C GLN A 211 27.66 44.75 12.06
N PHE A 212 26.96 43.98 12.91
CA PHE A 212 25.61 43.56 12.63
C PHE A 212 24.69 44.79 12.53
N ASN A 213 24.05 45.00 11.38
CA ASN A 213 23.12 46.10 11.14
C ASN A 213 21.71 45.55 10.84
N GLN A 214 20.79 45.73 11.78
CA GLN A 214 19.42 45.24 11.68
C GLN A 214 18.65 45.85 10.49
N LYS A 215 18.94 47.11 10.09
CA LYS A 215 18.24 47.75 8.96
C LYS A 215 18.61 47.09 7.63
N LEU A 216 19.89 46.86 7.39
CA LEU A 216 20.38 46.18 6.17
C LEU A 216 19.87 44.73 6.07
N VAL A 217 19.76 44.04 7.21
CA VAL A 217 19.17 42.69 7.27
C VAL A 217 17.68 42.72 6.88
N ASN A 218 16.92 43.69 7.39
CA ASN A 218 15.51 43.83 7.05
C ASN A 218 15.32 44.21 5.57
N GLU A 219 16.14 45.11 5.04
CA GLU A 219 16.12 45.50 3.61
C GLU A 219 16.44 44.30 2.70
N ALA A 220 17.51 43.55 3.00
CA ALA A 220 17.89 42.36 2.24
C ALA A 220 16.81 41.27 2.30
N PHE A 221 16.19 41.07 3.47
CA PHE A 221 15.08 40.12 3.62
C PHE A 221 13.89 40.54 2.77
N ASN A 222 13.47 41.80 2.86
CA ASN A 222 12.32 42.32 2.10
C ASN A 222 12.56 42.30 0.59
N GLN A 223 13.79 42.56 0.15
CA GLN A 223 14.12 42.62 -1.27
C GLN A 223 14.27 41.24 -1.93
N HIS A 224 14.77 40.24 -1.20
CA HIS A 224 15.18 38.96 -1.79
C HIS A 224 14.48 37.72 -1.23
N LEU A 225 13.88 37.80 -0.04
CA LEU A 225 13.35 36.64 0.69
C LEU A 225 11.86 36.78 1.07
N SER A 226 11.35 38.00 1.17
CA SER A 226 9.92 38.26 1.39
C SER A 226 9.10 37.67 0.24
N LYS A 227 8.30 36.66 0.58
CA LYS A 227 7.32 36.04 -0.30
C LYS A 227 6.04 35.85 0.50
N PRO A 228 4.86 36.01 -0.12
CA PRO A 228 3.60 35.68 0.55
C PRO A 228 3.62 34.19 0.93
N ILE A 229 3.65 33.92 2.23
CA ILE A 229 3.68 32.56 2.77
C ILE A 229 2.29 31.97 2.56
N GLN A 230 2.18 31.05 1.60
CA GLN A 230 0.97 30.26 1.44
C GLN A 230 0.97 29.16 2.51
N PRO A 231 -0.12 28.97 3.26
CA PRO A 231 -0.23 27.86 4.19
C PRO A 231 -0.07 26.55 3.41
N LYS A 232 0.69 25.61 3.97
CA LYS A 232 0.83 24.28 3.37
C LYS A 232 -0.52 23.57 3.43
N PRO A 233 -0.83 22.70 2.46
CA PRO A 233 -1.96 21.79 2.59
C PRO A 233 -1.76 20.87 3.81
N PHE A 234 -2.85 20.44 4.44
CA PHE A 234 -2.84 19.72 5.72
C PHE A 234 -1.97 18.45 5.67
N GLU A 235 -1.92 17.78 4.53
CA GLU A 235 -1.17 16.54 4.29
C GLU A 235 0.34 16.76 4.18
N GLN A 236 0.79 18.01 3.99
CA GLN A 236 2.21 18.38 3.85
C GLN A 236 2.78 19.04 5.10
N LEU A 237 2.04 19.05 6.21
CA LEU A 237 2.52 19.57 7.47
C LEU A 237 3.57 18.63 8.08
N ALA A 238 4.55 19.23 8.75
CA ALA A 238 5.54 18.51 9.54
C ALA A 238 4.95 18.05 10.88
N LEU A 239 5.55 17.02 11.48
CA LEU A 239 5.14 16.51 12.79
C LEU A 239 5.05 17.59 13.88
N SER A 240 5.96 18.58 13.89
CA SER A 240 5.84 19.71 14.84
C SER A 240 4.61 20.57 14.60
N GLU A 241 4.20 20.75 13.34
CA GLU A 241 3.00 21.50 12.97
C GLU A 241 1.74 20.70 13.39
N TYR A 242 1.72 19.37 13.22
CA TYR A 242 0.65 18.52 13.74
C TYR A 242 0.54 18.56 15.27
N ILE A 243 1.65 18.47 16.01
CA ILE A 243 1.65 18.58 17.48
C ILE A 243 1.04 19.92 17.92
N GLN A 244 1.38 21.01 17.23
CA GLN A 244 0.84 22.34 17.53
C GLN A 244 -0.66 22.46 17.22
N LEU A 245 -1.14 21.85 16.13
CA LEU A 245 -2.59 21.80 15.84
C LEU A 245 -3.33 20.99 16.89
N LEU A 246 -2.79 19.84 17.30
CA LEU A 246 -3.39 19.03 18.36
C LEU A 246 -3.46 19.80 19.68
N LYS A 247 -2.43 20.59 20.02
CA LYS A 247 -2.44 21.48 21.19
C LYS A 247 -3.64 22.42 21.18
N ASN A 248 -3.90 23.07 20.05
CA ASN A 248 -5.01 24.00 19.89
C ASN A 248 -6.39 23.29 20.03
N ALA A 249 -6.43 21.99 19.72
CA ALA A 249 -7.61 21.14 19.83
C ALA A 249 -7.72 20.36 21.15
N TRP A 250 -6.71 20.44 22.03
CA TRP A 250 -6.53 19.50 23.15
C TRP A 250 -7.70 19.47 24.13
N ALA A 251 -8.33 20.62 24.37
CA ALA A 251 -9.49 20.74 25.27
C ALA A 251 -10.65 19.79 24.91
N LYS A 252 -10.73 19.31 23.66
CA LYS A 252 -11.74 18.33 23.22
C LYS A 252 -11.39 16.88 23.58
N TYR A 253 -10.11 16.59 23.78
CA TYR A 253 -9.59 15.24 24.00
C TYR A 253 -9.14 14.99 25.43
N GLU A 254 -8.92 16.03 26.22
CA GLU A 254 -8.43 15.94 27.60
C GLU A 254 -9.20 14.88 28.44
N SER A 255 -10.53 14.90 28.39
CA SER A 255 -11.37 13.92 29.09
C SER A 255 -11.22 12.49 28.58
N SER A 256 -10.95 12.33 27.28
CA SER A 256 -10.76 11.01 26.66
C SER A 256 -9.43 10.40 27.07
N PHE A 257 -8.40 11.22 27.31
CA PHE A 257 -7.07 10.81 27.76
C PHE A 257 -6.94 10.76 29.30
N ASN A 258 -8.03 10.42 30.01
CA ASN A 258 -8.07 10.35 31.47
C ASN A 258 -7.62 11.64 32.17
N SER A 259 -7.90 12.80 31.57
CA SER A 259 -7.56 14.13 32.09
C SER A 259 -6.06 14.36 32.31
N ILE A 260 -5.22 13.80 31.43
CA ILE A 260 -3.78 14.10 31.43
C ILE A 260 -3.51 15.53 30.95
N GLU A 261 -2.59 16.23 31.62
CA GLU A 261 -2.16 17.57 31.21
C GLU A 261 -1.45 17.54 29.84
N TRP A 262 -1.65 18.58 29.04
CA TRP A 262 -1.02 18.73 27.72
C TRP A 262 0.51 18.63 27.81
N GLU A 263 1.10 19.20 28.85
CA GLU A 263 2.55 19.22 29.08
C GLU A 263 3.17 17.83 29.21
N ALA A 264 2.40 16.83 29.66
CA ALA A 264 2.86 15.44 29.69
C ALA A 264 2.85 14.82 28.29
N LEU A 265 1.78 15.03 27.51
CA LEU A 265 1.68 14.54 26.14
C LEU A 265 2.67 15.23 25.21
N ASP A 266 2.86 16.55 25.36
CA ASP A 266 3.80 17.34 24.56
C ASP A 266 5.25 16.87 24.75
N ARG A 267 5.64 16.49 25.98
CA ARG A 267 6.95 15.88 26.23
C ARG A 267 7.12 14.57 25.45
N LEU A 268 6.14 13.67 25.52
CA LEU A 268 6.17 12.41 24.78
C LEU A 268 6.24 12.64 23.26
N LEU A 269 5.36 13.48 22.70
CA LEU A 269 5.31 13.76 21.26
C LEU A 269 6.58 14.46 20.76
N ASN A 270 7.19 15.32 21.57
CA ASN A 270 8.48 15.93 21.23
C ASN A 270 9.63 14.92 21.23
N GLU A 271 9.65 13.95 22.16
CA GLU A 271 10.59 12.84 22.12
C GLU A 271 10.41 11.99 20.86
N ILE A 272 9.16 11.63 20.51
CA ILE A 272 8.85 10.93 19.26
C ILE A 272 9.33 11.71 18.05
N ARG A 273 9.14 13.03 18.02
CA ARG A 273 9.64 13.89 16.93
C ARG A 273 11.16 13.79 16.78
N GLN A 274 11.92 13.74 17.88
CA GLN A 274 13.36 13.55 17.83
C GLN A 274 13.75 12.15 17.34
N ILE A 275 13.02 11.11 17.77
CA ILE A 275 13.22 9.74 17.30
C ILE A 275 12.93 9.65 15.79
N ARG A 276 11.81 10.20 15.31
CA ARG A 276 11.46 10.24 13.88
C ARG A 276 12.51 10.99 13.06
N ASN A 277 13.02 12.12 13.55
CA ASN A 277 14.13 12.83 12.89
C ASN A 277 15.39 11.96 12.82
N SER A 278 15.69 11.22 13.88
CA SER A 278 16.82 10.28 13.91
C SER A 278 16.62 9.17 12.87
N ILE A 279 15.42 8.60 12.77
CA ILE A 279 15.06 7.61 11.74
C ILE A 279 15.25 8.20 10.34
N ALA A 280 14.73 9.39 10.06
CA ALA A 280 14.83 10.07 8.76
C ALA A 280 16.29 10.41 8.39
N HIS A 281 17.13 10.71 9.38
CA HIS A 281 18.57 10.91 9.21
C HIS A 281 19.39 9.62 9.25
N PHE A 282 18.73 8.46 9.20
CA PHE A 282 19.35 7.14 9.20
C PHE A 282 20.25 6.87 10.41
N ARG A 283 19.89 7.43 11.57
CA ARG A 283 20.50 7.12 12.86
C ARG A 283 19.84 5.91 13.50
N GLU A 284 20.58 5.26 14.39
CA GLU A 284 20.10 4.11 15.15
C GLU A 284 19.10 4.53 16.22
N VAL A 285 18.06 3.70 16.39
CA VAL A 285 17.02 3.88 17.42
C VAL A 285 17.31 2.88 18.53
N THR A 286 17.41 3.34 19.77
CA THR A 286 17.68 2.45 20.91
C THR A 286 16.44 1.63 21.27
N THR A 287 16.63 0.50 21.97
CA THR A 287 15.51 -0.34 22.44
C THR A 287 14.47 0.46 23.24
N ASN A 288 14.90 1.39 24.10
CA ASN A 288 14.00 2.26 24.86
C ASN A 288 13.21 3.21 23.94
N GLN A 289 13.86 3.82 22.94
CA GLN A 289 13.19 4.68 21.97
C GLN A 289 12.16 3.90 21.14
N ARG A 290 12.43 2.65 20.77
CA ARG A 290 11.45 1.78 20.09
C ARG A 290 10.25 1.47 20.98
N GLN A 291 10.48 1.21 22.28
CA GLN A 291 9.39 1.03 23.24
C GLN A 291 8.56 2.30 23.38
N GLN A 292 9.18 3.48 23.39
CA GLN A 292 8.47 4.77 23.40
C GLN A 292 7.62 4.98 22.14
N LEU A 293 8.14 4.65 20.95
CA LEU A 293 7.37 4.68 19.70
C LEU A 293 6.13 3.78 19.79
N ARG A 294 6.30 2.50 20.17
CA ARG A 294 5.18 1.56 20.33
C ARG A 294 4.16 2.05 21.35
N TYR A 295 4.63 2.53 22.49
CA TYR A 295 3.76 3.05 23.55
C TYR A 295 2.94 4.24 23.06
N CYS A 296 3.59 5.22 22.40
CA CYS A 296 2.90 6.40 21.88
C CYS A 296 1.88 6.04 20.79
N ALA A 297 2.25 5.17 19.83
CA ALA A 297 1.34 4.68 18.81
C ALA A 297 0.09 4.02 19.42
N ASN A 298 0.28 3.13 20.40
CA ASN A 298 -0.81 2.46 21.10
C ASN A 298 -1.68 3.43 21.91
N LEU A 299 -1.07 4.37 22.63
CA LEU A 299 -1.77 5.37 23.44
C LEU A 299 -2.68 6.23 22.57
N LEU A 300 -2.15 6.80 21.48
CA LEU A 300 -2.92 7.64 20.57
C LEU A 300 -4.05 6.84 19.89
N ASN A 301 -3.78 5.59 19.51
CA ASN A 301 -4.80 4.72 18.91
C ASN A 301 -5.93 4.38 19.89
N TYR A 302 -5.63 4.13 21.17
CA TYR A 302 -6.64 3.81 22.18
C TYR A 302 -7.61 4.96 22.45
N HIS A 303 -7.11 6.20 22.38
CA HIS A 303 -7.90 7.42 22.64
C HIS A 303 -8.41 8.10 21.37
N ARG A 304 -8.27 7.43 20.23
CA ARG A 304 -8.83 7.91 18.97
C ARG A 304 -10.36 7.95 19.08
N PRO A 305 -11.02 9.03 18.64
CA PRO A 305 -12.47 9.10 18.66
C PRO A 305 -13.03 7.97 17.80
N SER A 306 -13.63 6.96 18.46
CA SER A 306 -14.32 5.88 17.76
C SER A 306 -15.44 6.52 16.97
N ILE A 307 -15.38 6.42 15.64
CA ILE A 307 -16.52 6.84 14.86
C ILE A 307 -17.54 5.71 15.02
N ARG A 308 -18.43 5.84 16.00
CA ARG A 308 -19.61 4.97 16.12
C ARG A 308 -20.52 5.27 14.94
N TYR A 309 -20.27 4.58 13.84
CA TYR A 309 -21.20 4.54 12.74
C TYR A 309 -22.37 3.65 13.15
N SER A 310 -23.59 4.11 12.86
CA SER A 310 -24.80 3.29 12.92
C SER A 310 -24.51 1.94 12.26
N GLU A 311 -24.64 0.84 13.01
CA GLU A 311 -24.50 -0.51 12.49
C GLU A 311 -25.53 -0.70 11.36
N ALA A 312 -25.11 -0.54 10.11
CA ALA A 312 -25.86 -1.15 9.02
C ALA A 312 -25.70 -2.67 9.19
N PRO A 313 -26.79 -3.45 9.19
CA PRO A 313 -26.72 -4.88 9.47
C PRO A 313 -25.95 -5.59 8.35
N VAL A 314 -24.68 -5.91 8.60
CA VAL A 314 -23.88 -6.82 7.76
C VAL A 314 -24.11 -8.24 8.27
N THR A 315 -25.34 -8.75 8.16
CA THR A 315 -25.67 -10.09 8.69
C THR A 315 -26.04 -11.11 7.61
N GLU A 316 -26.15 -10.73 6.34
CA GLU A 316 -26.54 -11.68 5.26
C GLU A 316 -25.53 -11.82 4.12
N ALA A 317 -24.42 -11.08 4.11
CA ALA A 317 -23.46 -11.10 2.98
C ALA A 317 -22.28 -12.09 3.17
N VAL A 318 -21.89 -12.39 4.41
CA VAL A 318 -20.64 -13.13 4.69
C VAL A 318 -20.79 -14.65 4.52
N THR A 319 -22.00 -15.18 4.70
CA THR A 319 -22.26 -16.64 4.64
C THR A 319 -22.25 -17.21 3.22
N VAL A 320 -22.35 -16.38 2.17
CA VAL A 320 -22.65 -16.84 0.80
C VAL A 320 -21.40 -17.15 -0.04
N ILE A 321 -20.25 -16.51 0.23
CA ILE A 321 -19.01 -16.75 -0.56
C ILE A 321 -18.40 -18.13 -0.21
N ALA A 322 -18.77 -18.74 0.91
CA ALA A 322 -18.29 -20.08 1.29
C ALA A 322 -18.78 -21.19 0.33
N ASN A 323 -19.89 -20.98 -0.39
CA ASN A 323 -20.52 -22.01 -1.22
C ASN A 323 -20.12 -21.96 -2.71
N LEU A 324 -19.29 -21.00 -3.13
CA LEU A 324 -18.85 -20.85 -4.53
C LEU A 324 -17.59 -21.66 -4.88
N TYR A 325 -16.98 -22.36 -3.93
CA TYR A 325 -15.68 -23.04 -4.12
C TYR A 325 -15.56 -24.35 -3.32
N LEU A 326 -16.48 -25.29 -3.55
CA LEU A 326 -16.18 -26.70 -3.27
C LEU A 326 -15.99 -27.44 -4.61
N PRO A 327 -14.89 -28.17 -4.82
CA PRO A 327 -14.80 -29.07 -5.95
C PRO A 327 -15.83 -30.20 -5.73
N ILE A 328 -16.74 -30.38 -6.69
CA ILE A 328 -17.66 -31.51 -6.67
C ILE A 328 -16.81 -32.79 -6.78
N PRO A 329 -16.89 -33.74 -5.82
CA PRO A 329 -16.23 -35.01 -5.97
C PRO A 329 -16.88 -35.77 -7.12
N THR A 330 -16.07 -36.23 -8.07
CA THR A 330 -16.47 -37.20 -9.09
C THR A 330 -17.02 -38.46 -8.40
N ALA A 331 -18.34 -38.64 -8.39
CA ALA A 331 -18.96 -39.93 -8.11
C ALA A 331 -20.32 -40.03 -8.81
N THR A 332 -20.46 -41.11 -9.54
CA THR A 332 -21.59 -41.55 -10.38
C THR A 332 -22.90 -41.74 -9.61
N LEU A 333 -23.99 -41.36 -10.27
CA LEU A 333 -25.39 -41.84 -10.17
C LEU A 333 -25.75 -42.77 -8.99
N GLU A 334 -26.75 -42.37 -8.21
CA GLU A 334 -27.98 -43.16 -8.08
C GLU A 334 -29.18 -42.27 -7.68
N LEU A 335 -30.28 -42.47 -8.41
CA LEU A 335 -31.58 -41.82 -8.23
C LEU A 335 -32.36 -42.51 -7.10
N ASN A 336 -33.12 -41.68 -6.37
CA ASN A 336 -34.36 -41.97 -5.62
C ASN A 336 -34.27 -41.78 -4.10
N THR A 337 -35.37 -41.26 -3.55
CA THR A 337 -35.64 -40.83 -2.16
C THR A 337 -34.95 -39.50 -1.82
N ILE A 338 -35.63 -38.35 -1.75
CA ILE A 338 -36.83 -38.04 -0.98
C ILE A 338 -37.61 -36.95 -1.72
N VAL A 339 -38.77 -37.32 -2.26
CA VAL A 339 -39.90 -36.41 -2.48
C VAL A 339 -40.55 -36.22 -1.11
N GLN A 340 -40.98 -34.99 -0.80
CA GLN A 340 -41.64 -34.54 0.44
C GLN A 340 -40.72 -33.82 1.44
N ASN A 341 -40.29 -32.60 1.10
CA ASN A 341 -40.40 -31.39 1.93
C ASN A 341 -39.70 -30.17 1.30
N SER A 342 -39.92 -29.96 -0.01
CA SER A 342 -39.41 -28.79 -0.75
C SER A 342 -40.59 -27.92 -1.20
N ARG A 343 -41.20 -27.24 -0.23
CA ARG A 343 -42.02 -26.05 -0.45
C ARG A 343 -41.69 -25.08 0.68
N GLU A 344 -40.53 -24.42 0.58
CA GLU A 344 -40.24 -23.13 1.23
C GLU A 344 -38.77 -22.62 1.07
N VAL A 345 -37.97 -23.19 0.18
CA VAL A 345 -36.62 -22.64 -0.13
C VAL A 345 -36.57 -22.22 -1.58
N GLU A 346 -37.17 -21.07 -1.91
CA GLU A 346 -37.09 -20.49 -3.26
C GLU A 346 -36.95 -18.96 -3.25
N LYS A 347 -36.39 -18.39 -2.18
CA LYS A 347 -36.08 -16.95 -2.09
C LYS A 347 -34.74 -16.73 -1.42
N ASP A 348 -33.63 -17.04 -2.12
CA ASP A 348 -32.37 -16.35 -1.82
C ASP A 348 -31.32 -16.40 -2.95
N GLN A 349 -31.76 -16.26 -4.20
CA GLN A 349 -30.84 -15.98 -5.31
C GLN A 349 -30.88 -14.49 -5.60
N ARG A 350 -29.96 -13.73 -4.99
CA ARG A 350 -29.73 -12.32 -5.36
C ARG A 350 -29.41 -12.25 -6.86
N ASP A 351 -30.11 -11.36 -7.55
CA ASP A 351 -29.85 -11.04 -8.96
C ASP A 351 -28.40 -10.62 -9.15
N LEU A 352 -27.67 -11.36 -10.01
CA LEU A 352 -26.28 -11.06 -10.34
C LEU A 352 -26.23 -9.84 -11.26
N LEU A 353 -25.43 -8.85 -10.90
CA LEU A 353 -25.34 -7.59 -11.63
C LEU A 353 -24.31 -7.67 -12.78
N PRO A 354 -24.47 -6.90 -13.88
CA PRO A 354 -23.66 -7.01 -15.11
C PRO A 354 -22.15 -6.83 -14.96
N PHE A 355 -21.68 -6.33 -13.81
CA PHE A 355 -20.29 -5.94 -13.60
C PHE A 355 -19.40 -7.03 -12.97
N ASP A 356 -19.92 -8.18 -12.55
CA ASP A 356 -19.14 -9.25 -11.91
C ASP A 356 -17.95 -9.72 -12.78
N GLU A 357 -16.74 -9.67 -12.22
CA GLU A 357 -15.50 -10.07 -12.89
C GLU A 357 -15.00 -11.45 -12.43
N GLU A 358 -14.43 -12.23 -13.35
CA GLU A 358 -13.66 -13.42 -12.99
C GLU A 358 -12.28 -13.03 -12.50
N ILE A 359 -11.93 -13.52 -11.32
CA ILE A 359 -10.61 -13.33 -10.72
C ILE A 359 -9.69 -14.40 -11.29
N SER A 360 -8.59 -13.97 -11.90
CA SER A 360 -7.57 -14.85 -12.45
C SER A 360 -6.67 -15.40 -11.34
N PRO A 361 -6.06 -16.59 -11.50
CA PRO A 361 -5.05 -17.09 -10.56
C PRO A 361 -3.86 -16.14 -10.34
N ASN A 362 -3.59 -15.23 -11.29
CA ASN A 362 -2.53 -14.23 -11.19
C ASN A 362 -2.98 -12.91 -10.55
N ASP A 363 -4.24 -12.79 -10.14
CA ASP A 363 -4.71 -11.58 -9.44
C ASP A 363 -4.17 -11.49 -8.01
N SER A 364 -4.13 -10.26 -7.50
CA SER A 364 -3.86 -10.01 -6.09
C SER A 364 -4.83 -10.81 -5.21
N ARG A 365 -4.33 -11.35 -4.10
CA ARG A 365 -5.18 -12.00 -3.07
C ARG A 365 -6.30 -11.09 -2.54
N TYR A 366 -6.13 -9.77 -2.66
CA TYR A 366 -7.12 -8.77 -2.23
C TYR A 366 -8.12 -8.39 -3.33
N ALA A 367 -8.03 -8.99 -4.53
CA ALA A 367 -8.96 -8.78 -5.63
C ALA A 367 -10.41 -9.07 -5.24
N LEU A 368 -10.62 -10.12 -4.42
CA LEU A 368 -11.94 -10.49 -3.90
C LEU A 368 -12.58 -9.37 -3.07
N LEU A 369 -11.77 -8.65 -2.28
CA LEU A 369 -12.24 -7.52 -1.49
C LEU A 369 -12.67 -6.35 -2.39
N ALA A 370 -11.93 -6.08 -3.47
CA ALA A 370 -12.30 -5.05 -4.44
C ALA A 370 -13.62 -5.37 -5.15
N VAL A 371 -13.78 -6.60 -5.64
CA VAL A 371 -15.03 -7.05 -6.27
C VAL A 371 -16.20 -6.92 -5.29
N TRP A 372 -16.01 -7.33 -4.04
CA TRP A 372 -17.03 -7.21 -3.00
C TRP A 372 -17.39 -5.76 -2.67
N LEU A 373 -16.39 -4.87 -2.54
CA LEU A 373 -16.63 -3.44 -2.32
C LEU A 373 -17.36 -2.80 -3.50
N GLN A 374 -16.98 -3.16 -4.73
CA GLN A 374 -17.66 -2.70 -5.93
C GLN A 374 -19.15 -3.10 -5.94
N SER A 375 -19.51 -4.29 -5.45
CA SER A 375 -20.91 -4.70 -5.32
C SER A 375 -21.68 -3.97 -4.21
N GLN A 376 -20.98 -3.42 -3.20
CA GLN A 376 -21.61 -2.51 -2.24
C GLN A 376 -21.92 -1.13 -2.88
N ALA A 377 -21.38 -0.90 -4.10
CA ALA A 377 -21.66 0.13 -5.10
C ALA A 377 -23.12 0.56 -5.26
N ASP A 378 -24.03 -0.37 -5.03
CA ASP A 378 -25.44 -0.24 -5.40
C ASP A 378 -26.38 -0.09 -4.21
N LEU A 379 -25.85 -0.19 -2.99
CA LEU A 379 -26.57 0.13 -1.76
C LEU A 379 -26.52 1.64 -1.52
N ASP A 380 -27.61 2.25 -1.04
CA ASP A 380 -27.68 3.70 -0.72
C ASP A 380 -26.65 4.16 0.34
N SER A 381 -25.85 3.24 0.89
CA SER A 381 -24.76 3.54 1.82
C SER A 381 -23.46 3.88 1.09
N ASN A 382 -22.93 5.07 1.37
CA ASN A 382 -21.60 5.51 0.92
C ASN A 382 -20.45 4.98 1.78
N ARG A 383 -20.75 4.19 2.83
CA ARG A 383 -19.77 3.64 3.77
C ARG A 383 -20.09 2.20 4.13
N VAL A 384 -19.05 1.43 4.39
CA VAL A 384 -19.16 0.01 4.76
C VAL A 384 -18.14 -0.29 5.85
N GLN A 385 -18.58 -0.94 6.92
CA GLN A 385 -17.72 -1.38 8.02
C GLN A 385 -17.53 -2.90 7.95
N LEU A 386 -16.28 -3.34 8.09
CA LEU A 386 -15.90 -4.75 8.14
C LEU A 386 -14.97 -5.02 9.32
N THR A 387 -15.07 -6.19 9.93
CA THR A 387 -14.03 -6.72 10.81
C THR A 387 -12.90 -7.33 9.98
N PHE A 388 -11.70 -7.44 10.55
CA PHE A 388 -10.57 -8.10 9.90
C PHE A 388 -10.90 -9.55 9.55
N ARG A 389 -11.65 -10.24 10.41
CA ARG A 389 -12.16 -11.59 10.15
C ARG A 389 -13.11 -11.64 8.95
N GLN A 390 -14.05 -10.69 8.84
CA GLN A 390 -14.92 -10.61 7.66
C GLN A 390 -14.13 -10.37 6.37
N ILE A 391 -13.03 -9.61 6.44
CA ILE A 391 -12.13 -9.43 5.30
C ILE A 391 -11.41 -10.73 4.95
N GLU A 392 -10.92 -11.48 5.93
CA GLU A 392 -10.32 -12.80 5.74
C GLU A 392 -11.30 -13.78 5.07
N ASP A 393 -12.57 -13.74 5.49
CA ASP A 393 -13.64 -14.53 4.89
C ASP A 393 -13.93 -14.13 3.43
N ILE A 394 -13.80 -12.84 3.10
CA ILE A 394 -13.96 -12.32 1.73
C ILE A 394 -12.77 -12.73 0.86
N ILE A 395 -11.53 -12.54 1.33
CA ILE A 395 -10.30 -12.84 0.57
C ILE A 395 -9.90 -14.32 0.58
N LYS A 396 -10.60 -15.15 1.36
CA LYS A 396 -10.34 -16.60 1.52
C LYS A 396 -8.91 -16.88 2.02
N GLY A 397 -8.46 -16.12 3.01
CA GLY A 397 -7.19 -16.37 3.67
C GLY A 397 -6.85 -15.32 4.72
N ASP A 398 -5.82 -15.59 5.51
CA ASP A 398 -5.49 -14.76 6.68
C ASP A 398 -4.82 -13.43 6.28
N LEU A 399 -5.18 -12.36 6.98
CA LEU A 399 -4.49 -11.09 6.86
C LEU A 399 -3.07 -11.25 7.44
N PRO A 400 -2.04 -10.66 6.80
CA PRO A 400 -0.69 -10.73 7.32
C PRO A 400 -0.61 -10.05 8.70
N PRO A 401 0.34 -10.45 9.58
CA PRO A 401 0.51 -9.81 10.89
C PRO A 401 0.63 -8.29 10.81
N SER A 402 1.26 -7.76 9.74
CA SER A 402 1.37 -6.33 9.49
C SER A 402 0.03 -5.61 9.39
N ALA A 403 -1.02 -6.25 8.85
CA ALA A 403 -2.37 -5.66 8.77
C ALA A 403 -3.04 -5.53 10.14
N ARG A 404 -2.57 -6.30 11.14
CA ARG A 404 -3.05 -6.27 12.53
C ARG A 404 -2.16 -5.44 13.45
N GLN A 405 -0.90 -5.27 13.09
CA GLN A 405 0.11 -4.58 13.90
C GLN A 405 0.35 -3.13 13.47
N HIS A 406 0.13 -2.81 12.20
CA HIS A 406 0.48 -1.51 11.63
C HIS A 406 -0.69 -0.88 10.88
N ARG A 407 -1.04 0.34 11.28
CA ARG A 407 -2.16 1.08 10.70
C ARG A 407 -1.86 1.48 9.25
N ASN A 408 -0.61 1.81 8.94
CA ASN A 408 -0.15 2.20 7.61
C ASN A 408 -0.42 1.12 6.54
N TRP A 409 -0.53 -0.15 6.94
CA TRP A 409 -0.93 -1.21 6.00
C TRP A 409 -2.30 -0.93 5.33
N TRP A 410 -3.19 -0.21 6.03
CA TRP A 410 -4.51 0.22 5.54
C TRP A 410 -4.51 1.61 4.90
N ALA A 411 -3.35 2.25 4.75
CA ALA A 411 -3.27 3.57 4.12
C ALA A 411 -3.71 3.52 2.66
N ASN A 412 -4.33 4.61 2.19
CA ASN A 412 -4.80 4.76 0.82
C ASN A 412 -3.64 5.17 -0.11
N ASP A 413 -2.56 4.40 -0.11
CA ASP A 413 -1.44 4.61 -1.03
C ASP A 413 -1.72 3.89 -2.37
N SER A 414 -1.61 4.62 -3.48
CA SER A 414 -1.79 4.05 -4.81
C SER A 414 -0.51 3.48 -5.42
N VAL A 415 0.65 3.68 -4.79
CA VAL A 415 1.98 3.38 -5.33
C VAL A 415 2.65 2.23 -4.57
N SER A 416 2.68 2.28 -3.23
CA SER A 416 3.54 1.38 -2.43
C SER A 416 2.87 0.09 -2.00
N HIS A 417 1.55 -0.01 -2.10
CA HIS A 417 0.75 -1.04 -1.44
C HIS A 417 -0.23 -1.72 -2.42
N VAL A 418 0.05 -2.98 -2.75
CA VAL A 418 -0.74 -3.78 -3.71
C VAL A 418 -2.17 -3.97 -3.23
N GLN A 419 -2.39 -4.06 -1.92
CA GLN A 419 -3.70 -4.18 -1.30
C GLN A 419 -4.55 -2.92 -1.50
N SER A 420 -3.97 -1.74 -1.30
CA SER A 420 -4.72 -0.48 -1.33
C SER A 420 -5.09 -0.05 -2.73
N GLN A 421 -4.25 -0.39 -3.71
CA GLN A 421 -4.59 -0.30 -5.12
C GLN A 421 -5.92 -1.01 -5.42
N GLN A 422 -6.22 -2.15 -4.79
CA GLN A 422 -7.43 -2.91 -5.10
C GLN A 422 -8.71 -2.14 -4.76
N TRP A 423 -8.83 -1.57 -3.56
CA TRP A 423 -10.03 -0.82 -3.20
C TRP A 423 -10.07 0.57 -3.84
N LEU A 424 -8.92 1.22 -3.99
CA LEU A 424 -8.81 2.51 -4.69
C LEU A 424 -9.26 2.40 -6.15
N GLU A 425 -8.86 1.32 -6.83
CA GLU A 425 -9.23 1.03 -8.22
C GLU A 425 -10.75 0.93 -8.39
N VAL A 426 -11.48 0.40 -7.41
CA VAL A 426 -12.95 0.30 -7.47
C VAL A 426 -13.67 1.51 -6.86
N GLY A 427 -12.95 2.60 -6.58
CA GLY A 427 -13.54 3.85 -6.09
C GLY A 427 -13.88 3.87 -4.61
N TRP A 428 -13.28 2.98 -3.84
CA TRP A 428 -13.37 2.93 -2.40
C TRP A 428 -12.04 3.35 -1.77
N ARG A 429 -12.12 3.90 -0.57
CA ARG A 429 -10.95 4.22 0.25
C ARG A 429 -11.20 3.78 1.67
N VAL A 430 -10.14 3.42 2.40
CA VAL A 430 -10.21 3.26 3.85
C VAL A 430 -10.45 4.65 4.45
N ALA A 431 -11.63 4.85 5.03
CA ALA A 431 -11.95 6.08 5.74
C ALA A 431 -11.56 6.00 7.21
N ASP A 432 -11.57 4.80 7.79
CA ASP A 432 -11.23 4.59 9.18
C ASP A 432 -10.70 3.18 9.43
N VAL A 433 -9.78 3.00 10.38
CA VAL A 433 -9.35 1.68 10.85
C VAL A 433 -9.10 1.69 12.37
N ASN A 434 -9.69 0.73 13.06
CA ASN A 434 -9.50 0.51 14.48
C ASN A 434 -8.74 -0.81 14.69
N MET A 435 -7.48 -0.70 15.12
CA MET A 435 -6.60 -1.85 15.31
C MET A 435 -6.96 -2.66 16.57
N SER A 436 -7.53 -2.05 17.61
CA SER A 436 -7.87 -2.76 18.85
C SER A 436 -9.17 -3.55 18.74
N GLU A 437 -10.14 -3.03 17.98
CA GLU A 437 -11.39 -3.73 17.67
C GLU A 437 -11.28 -4.60 16.41
N GLU A 438 -10.16 -4.52 15.70
CA GLU A 438 -9.91 -5.19 14.41
C GLU A 438 -11.00 -4.90 13.38
N ARG A 439 -11.28 -3.60 13.17
CA ARG A 439 -12.31 -3.12 12.24
C ARG A 439 -11.76 -2.08 11.28
N VAL A 440 -12.32 -2.04 10.08
CA VAL A 440 -12.03 -1.03 9.06
C VAL A 440 -13.32 -0.54 8.43
N VAL A 441 -13.35 0.75 8.11
CA VAL A 441 -14.46 1.42 7.44
C VAL A 441 -13.99 1.89 6.08
N PHE A 442 -14.63 1.40 5.04
CA PHE A 442 -14.47 1.87 3.67
C PHE A 442 -15.49 2.95 3.37
N ALA A 443 -15.11 3.96 2.60
CA ALA A 443 -16.00 4.99 2.07
C ALA A 443 -15.79 5.17 0.57
N ARG A 444 -16.86 5.55 -0.14
CA ARG A 444 -16.77 5.89 -1.56
C ARG A 444 -15.96 7.17 -1.78
N MET A 445 -15.29 7.23 -2.93
CA MET A 445 -14.61 8.43 -3.41
C MET A 445 -15.62 9.30 -4.16
N GLY A 446 -16.07 10.41 -3.54
CA GLY A 446 -17.05 11.32 -4.13
C GLY A 446 -16.62 11.89 -5.49
N ASP A 447 -15.34 12.22 -5.64
CA ASP A 447 -14.80 12.72 -6.92
C ASP A 447 -14.97 11.70 -8.05
N ARG A 448 -14.78 10.41 -7.74
CA ARG A 448 -14.93 9.33 -8.71
C ARG A 448 -16.39 9.08 -9.06
N GLN A 449 -17.29 9.19 -8.08
CA GLN A 449 -18.73 9.14 -8.32
C GLN A 449 -19.18 10.24 -9.28
N ASN A 450 -18.73 11.48 -9.06
CA ASN A 450 -19.02 12.62 -9.92
C ASN A 450 -18.44 12.42 -11.33
N ALA A 451 -17.22 11.88 -11.44
CA ALA A 451 -16.60 11.58 -12.72
C ALA A 451 -17.41 10.56 -13.53
N TYR A 452 -17.89 9.48 -12.90
CA TYR A 452 -18.78 8.51 -13.56
C TYR A 452 -20.09 9.15 -14.04
N VAL A 453 -20.74 9.97 -13.21
CA VAL A 453 -21.97 10.68 -13.59
C VAL A 453 -21.72 11.55 -14.83
N SER A 454 -20.64 12.36 -14.81
CA SER A 454 -20.28 13.21 -15.95
C SER A 454 -20.02 12.40 -17.21
N PHE A 455 -19.18 11.36 -17.11
CA PHE A 455 -18.80 10.54 -18.26
C PHE A 455 -20.00 9.89 -18.93
N PHE A 456 -20.89 9.26 -18.15
CA PHE A 456 -22.05 8.56 -18.70
C PHE A 456 -23.15 9.51 -19.19
N ASN A 457 -23.32 10.69 -18.58
CA ASN A 457 -24.20 11.73 -19.12
C ASN A 457 -23.74 12.19 -20.50
N ASP A 458 -22.45 12.51 -20.65
CA ASP A 458 -21.88 12.95 -21.92
C ASP A 458 -21.93 11.83 -22.97
N LEU A 459 -21.66 10.58 -22.57
CA LEU A 459 -21.80 9.42 -23.44
C LEU A 459 -23.25 9.25 -23.91
N GLN A 460 -24.24 9.38 -23.02
CA GLN A 460 -25.66 9.28 -23.37
C GLN A 460 -26.06 10.33 -24.42
N LEU A 461 -25.61 11.58 -24.26
CA LEU A 461 -25.87 12.65 -25.23
C LEU A 461 -25.31 12.31 -26.61
N LYS A 462 -24.08 11.78 -26.68
CA LYS A 462 -23.48 11.36 -27.95
C LYS A 462 -24.20 10.15 -28.55
N LEU A 463 -24.61 9.17 -27.74
CA LEU A 463 -25.37 8.01 -28.18
C LEU A 463 -26.75 8.41 -28.76
N ASN A 464 -27.45 9.35 -28.13
CA ASN A 464 -28.74 9.84 -28.60
C ASN A 464 -28.66 10.60 -29.94
N SER A 465 -27.47 10.99 -30.39
CA SER A 465 -27.25 11.63 -31.70
C SER A 465 -27.15 10.64 -32.88
N ILE A 466 -27.25 9.33 -32.63
CA ILE A 466 -27.15 8.30 -33.66
C ILE A 466 -28.50 8.12 -34.35
N ASP A 467 -28.66 8.65 -35.56
CA ASP A 467 -29.93 8.59 -36.31
C ASP A 467 -30.44 7.16 -36.60
N SER A 468 -29.54 6.18 -36.68
CA SER A 468 -29.91 4.80 -37.03
C SER A 468 -30.47 3.97 -35.88
N LEU A 469 -30.38 4.44 -34.63
CA LEU A 469 -30.75 3.70 -33.43
C LEU A 469 -31.62 4.56 -32.52
N THR A 470 -32.65 3.96 -31.93
CA THR A 470 -33.38 4.58 -30.81
C THR A 470 -32.80 4.07 -29.51
N ILE A 471 -32.23 4.99 -28.73
CA ILE A 471 -31.53 4.69 -27.48
C ILE A 471 -32.27 5.33 -26.31
N GLN A 472 -32.55 4.54 -25.28
CA GLN A 472 -33.16 5.01 -24.03
C GLN A 472 -32.28 4.58 -22.83
N PRO A 473 -32.14 5.42 -21.79
CA PRO A 473 -31.48 5.01 -20.56
C PRO A 473 -32.26 3.87 -19.90
N ALA A 474 -31.60 2.75 -19.56
CA ALA A 474 -32.24 1.63 -18.87
C ALA A 474 -32.10 1.71 -17.35
N MET A 475 -31.40 2.72 -16.83
CA MET A 475 -31.16 2.92 -15.39
C MET A 475 -30.85 4.38 -15.05
N ASN A 476 -30.84 4.70 -13.75
CA ASN A 476 -30.38 5.98 -13.24
C ASN A 476 -28.86 6.01 -13.03
N LEU A 477 -28.24 7.15 -13.35
CA LEU A 477 -26.80 7.35 -13.19
C LEU A 477 -26.50 7.76 -11.75
N GLN A 478 -26.41 6.80 -10.82
CA GLN A 478 -26.05 7.05 -9.41
C GLN A 478 -24.52 7.11 -9.18
N GLY A 479 -23.75 7.48 -10.21
CA GLY A 479 -22.28 7.49 -10.19
C GLY A 479 -21.66 6.12 -10.01
N ARG A 480 -22.32 5.11 -10.60
CA ARG A 480 -21.85 3.72 -10.69
C ARG A 480 -20.77 3.62 -11.76
N SER A 481 -19.91 2.60 -11.67
CA SER A 481 -18.87 2.35 -12.68
C SER A 481 -19.42 1.78 -13.99
N TRP A 482 -20.74 1.61 -14.10
CA TRP A 482 -21.41 1.03 -15.25
C TRP A 482 -22.72 1.76 -15.55
N SER A 483 -23.17 1.64 -16.79
CA SER A 483 -24.45 2.15 -17.28
C SER A 483 -25.06 1.17 -18.27
N SER A 484 -26.39 1.13 -18.32
CA SER A 484 -27.14 0.30 -19.25
C SER A 484 -28.03 1.15 -20.14
N ILE A 485 -28.05 0.82 -21.43
CA ILE A 485 -28.95 1.42 -22.41
C ILE A 485 -29.85 0.36 -23.03
N GLU A 486 -31.07 0.76 -23.32
CA GLU A 486 -31.97 0.01 -24.20
C GLU A 486 -31.80 0.53 -25.62
N VAL A 487 -31.61 -0.37 -26.58
CA VAL A 487 -31.40 -0.05 -27.99
C VAL A 487 -32.42 -0.77 -28.86
N THR A 488 -33.06 -0.01 -29.76
CA THR A 488 -33.95 -0.51 -30.80
C THR A 488 -33.60 0.11 -32.15
N SER A 489 -34.04 -0.54 -33.23
CA SER A 489 -33.91 0.00 -34.59
C SER A 489 -35.14 -0.35 -35.43
N ALA A 490 -35.32 0.31 -36.58
CA ALA A 490 -36.42 -0.03 -37.50
C ALA A 490 -36.32 -1.46 -38.05
N GLU A 491 -35.09 -1.99 -38.18
CA GLU A 491 -34.82 -3.35 -38.66
C GLU A 491 -35.00 -4.42 -37.56
N LEU A 492 -34.72 -4.06 -36.30
CA LEU A 492 -34.83 -4.92 -35.12
C LEU A 492 -35.67 -4.20 -34.06
N PRO A 493 -37.01 -4.35 -34.09
CA PRO A 493 -37.91 -3.62 -33.19
C PRO A 493 -37.92 -4.20 -31.76
N LYS A 494 -37.43 -5.43 -31.55
CA LYS A 494 -37.31 -6.02 -30.21
C LYS A 494 -36.21 -5.27 -29.43
N PRO A 495 -36.50 -4.74 -28.23
CA PRO A 495 -35.51 -4.07 -27.39
C PRO A 495 -34.35 -4.99 -27.04
N SER A 496 -33.15 -4.44 -26.96
CA SER A 496 -31.97 -5.15 -26.49
C SER A 496 -31.12 -4.24 -25.63
N TYR A 497 -30.58 -4.79 -24.55
CA TYR A 497 -29.79 -4.05 -23.58
C TYR A 497 -28.30 -4.14 -23.92
N ILE A 498 -27.61 -3.01 -23.92
CA ILE A 498 -26.15 -2.93 -24.02
C ILE A 498 -25.66 -2.26 -22.75
N ASN A 499 -24.67 -2.89 -22.10
CA ASN A 499 -24.05 -2.36 -20.90
C ASN A 499 -22.68 -1.80 -21.22
N PHE A 500 -22.32 -0.75 -20.50
CA PHE A 500 -21.01 -0.12 -20.52
C PHE A 500 -20.42 -0.19 -19.11
N SER A 501 -19.19 -0.62 -18.97
CA SER A 501 -18.58 -0.76 -17.64
C SER A 501 -17.10 -0.41 -17.64
N PHE A 502 -16.69 0.39 -16.65
CA PHE A 502 -15.30 0.47 -16.22
C PHE A 502 -14.99 -0.75 -15.37
N ALA A 503 -14.17 -1.61 -15.95
CA ALA A 503 -13.69 -2.89 -15.45
C ALA A 503 -12.34 -2.74 -14.73
N ARG A 504 -11.97 -3.70 -13.89
CA ARG A 504 -10.65 -3.72 -13.26
C ARG A 504 -9.55 -3.92 -14.31
N ARG A 505 -8.34 -3.58 -13.89
CA ARG A 505 -7.11 -3.49 -14.68
C ARG A 505 -7.16 -2.37 -15.72
N SER A 506 -7.81 -1.24 -15.37
CA SER A 506 -7.96 -0.08 -16.25
C SER A 506 -8.52 -0.45 -17.63
N ARG A 507 -9.66 -1.15 -17.65
CA ARG A 507 -10.34 -1.53 -18.89
C ARG A 507 -11.74 -0.94 -18.94
N PHE A 508 -12.21 -0.62 -20.14
CA PHE A 508 -13.59 -0.25 -20.39
C PHE A 508 -14.20 -1.28 -21.32
N ARG A 509 -15.46 -1.69 -21.10
CA ARG A 509 -16.11 -2.70 -21.93
C ARG A 509 -17.50 -2.31 -22.37
N ILE A 510 -17.82 -2.70 -23.60
CA ILE A 510 -19.17 -2.72 -24.17
C ILE A 510 -19.61 -4.18 -24.14
N GLU A 511 -20.73 -4.49 -23.51
CA GLU A 511 -21.12 -5.88 -23.31
C GLU A 511 -22.62 -6.10 -23.48
N HIS A 512 -22.96 -7.33 -23.84
CA HIS A 512 -24.30 -7.87 -23.66
C HIS A 512 -24.26 -8.92 -22.56
N TYR A 513 -25.15 -8.74 -21.57
CA TYR A 513 -25.24 -9.60 -20.40
C TYR A 513 -26.43 -10.55 -20.56
N ILE A 514 -26.17 -11.85 -20.61
CA ILE A 514 -27.18 -12.88 -20.82
C ILE A 514 -27.61 -13.39 -19.45
N ASP A 515 -28.74 -12.89 -18.96
CA ASP A 515 -29.36 -13.39 -17.74
C ASP A 515 -30.90 -13.43 -17.84
N THR A 516 -31.42 -14.64 -18.05
CA THR A 516 -32.85 -14.96 -18.11
C THR A 516 -33.43 -15.36 -16.75
N GLY A 517 -32.62 -15.34 -15.68
CA GLY A 517 -32.98 -15.88 -14.37
C GLY A 517 -32.70 -17.38 -14.21
N GLU A 518 -32.42 -18.11 -15.29
CA GLU A 518 -32.12 -19.54 -15.29
C GLU A 518 -30.71 -19.83 -15.83
N GLN A 519 -29.83 -20.42 -15.00
CA GLN A 519 -28.43 -20.68 -15.37
C GLN A 519 -28.31 -21.57 -16.62
N TYR A 520 -29.08 -22.66 -16.65
CA TYR A 520 -29.03 -23.62 -17.75
C TYR A 520 -29.41 -22.96 -19.09
N ARG A 521 -30.50 -22.18 -19.09
CA ARG A 521 -30.96 -21.43 -20.26
C ARG A 521 -29.93 -20.39 -20.71
N ASN A 522 -29.31 -19.67 -19.77
CA ASN A 522 -28.25 -18.70 -20.09
C ASN A 522 -27.07 -19.37 -20.82
N LYS A 523 -26.63 -20.55 -20.36
CA LYS A 523 -25.54 -21.29 -21.01
C LYS A 523 -25.94 -21.78 -22.39
N GLN A 524 -27.17 -22.25 -22.57
CA GLN A 524 -27.68 -22.65 -23.89
C GLN A 524 -27.70 -21.49 -24.89
N ILE A 525 -28.21 -20.32 -24.48
CA ILE A 525 -28.21 -19.11 -25.32
C ILE A 525 -26.77 -18.73 -25.69
N PHE A 526 -25.85 -18.75 -24.72
CA PHE A 526 -24.44 -18.46 -24.96
C PHE A 526 -23.79 -19.46 -25.93
N ASP A 527 -23.95 -20.76 -25.69
CA ASP A 527 -23.37 -21.82 -26.51
C ASP A 527 -23.93 -21.78 -27.95
N ALA A 528 -25.22 -21.47 -28.10
CA ALA A 528 -25.85 -21.26 -29.40
C ALA A 528 -25.33 -20.01 -30.12
N LEU A 529 -25.13 -18.90 -29.40
CA LEU A 529 -24.57 -17.66 -29.94
C LEU A 529 -23.09 -17.84 -30.34
N TYR A 530 -22.33 -18.62 -29.56
CA TYR A 530 -20.92 -18.91 -29.81
C TYR A 530 -20.69 -19.61 -31.15
N ASN A 531 -21.67 -20.39 -31.64
CA ASN A 531 -21.58 -21.00 -32.97
C ASN A 531 -21.52 -19.97 -34.11
N TYR A 532 -21.95 -18.73 -33.87
CA TYR A 532 -21.85 -17.62 -34.83
C TYR A 532 -20.63 -16.73 -34.60
N LYS A 533 -19.70 -17.12 -33.71
CA LYS A 533 -18.55 -16.30 -33.31
C LYS A 533 -17.77 -15.73 -34.49
N GLU A 534 -17.37 -16.57 -35.45
CA GLU A 534 -16.55 -16.13 -36.59
C GLU A 534 -17.29 -15.11 -37.46
N GLU A 535 -18.59 -15.30 -37.70
CA GLU A 535 -19.41 -14.36 -38.45
C GLU A 535 -19.57 -13.03 -37.72
N ILE A 536 -19.82 -13.09 -36.40
CA ILE A 536 -20.01 -11.91 -35.55
C ILE A 536 -18.73 -11.09 -35.48
N GLU A 537 -17.58 -11.71 -35.20
CA GLU A 537 -16.29 -11.02 -35.12
C GLU A 537 -15.88 -10.45 -36.48
N THR A 538 -16.16 -11.16 -37.59
CA THR A 538 -15.91 -10.65 -38.94
C THR A 538 -16.76 -9.42 -39.26
N LYS A 539 -18.05 -9.42 -38.87
CA LYS A 539 -18.96 -8.27 -39.05
C LYS A 539 -18.59 -7.09 -38.15
N LEU A 540 -18.16 -7.36 -36.92
CA LEU A 540 -17.73 -6.34 -35.96
C LEU A 540 -16.40 -5.70 -36.38
N GLY A 541 -15.51 -6.48 -36.99
CA GLY A 541 -14.14 -6.12 -37.33
C GLY A 541 -13.18 -6.12 -36.12
N GLU A 542 -13.61 -6.69 -35.00
CA GLU A 542 -12.87 -6.77 -33.74
C GLU A 542 -13.09 -8.15 -33.10
N ARG A 543 -12.16 -8.57 -32.26
CA ARG A 543 -12.33 -9.81 -31.47
C ARG A 543 -13.18 -9.54 -30.24
N LEU A 544 -14.06 -10.48 -29.90
CA LEU A 544 -14.89 -10.43 -28.71
C LEU A 544 -14.34 -11.36 -27.62
N SER A 545 -14.56 -10.97 -26.37
CA SER A 545 -14.41 -11.85 -25.23
C SER A 545 -15.71 -12.62 -25.03
N TRP A 546 -15.62 -13.95 -25.11
CA TRP A 546 -16.74 -14.88 -24.96
C TRP A 546 -16.64 -15.55 -23.61
N GLU A 547 -17.38 -15.04 -22.64
CA GLU A 547 -17.26 -15.43 -21.24
C GLU A 547 -18.48 -16.21 -20.81
N ARG A 548 -18.34 -17.54 -20.82
CA ARG A 548 -19.42 -18.45 -20.39
C ARG A 548 -19.69 -18.31 -18.90
N LEU A 549 -18.70 -17.96 -18.07
CA LEU A 549 -18.82 -17.81 -16.61
C LEU A 549 -19.42 -19.06 -15.94
N ASP A 550 -18.75 -20.21 -16.06
CA ASP A 550 -19.30 -21.52 -15.65
C ASP A 550 -19.67 -21.60 -14.17
N SER A 551 -18.96 -20.85 -13.32
CA SER A 551 -19.23 -20.73 -11.89
C SER A 551 -20.44 -19.82 -11.57
N ARG A 552 -21.05 -19.17 -12.57
CA ARG A 552 -22.09 -18.15 -12.42
C ARG A 552 -23.36 -18.48 -13.21
N ARG A 553 -24.48 -17.84 -12.83
CA ARG A 553 -25.78 -17.96 -13.54
C ARG A 553 -25.73 -17.33 -14.93
N ALA A 554 -25.24 -16.10 -15.03
CA ALA A 554 -25.22 -15.33 -16.26
C ALA A 554 -24.10 -15.76 -17.21
N CYS A 555 -24.16 -15.27 -18.45
CA CYS A 555 -23.03 -15.28 -19.40
C CYS A 555 -22.77 -13.88 -19.92
N ARG A 556 -21.59 -13.65 -20.49
CA ARG A 556 -21.20 -12.33 -21.01
C ARG A 556 -20.53 -12.45 -22.38
N VAL A 557 -20.92 -11.55 -23.28
CA VAL A 557 -20.19 -11.28 -24.52
C VAL A 557 -19.74 -9.83 -24.48
N ALA A 558 -18.43 -9.59 -24.47
CA ALA A 558 -17.86 -8.27 -24.20
C ALA A 558 -16.78 -7.88 -25.22
N LEU A 559 -16.80 -6.61 -25.61
CA LEU A 559 -15.72 -5.93 -26.32
C LEU A 559 -14.95 -5.08 -25.32
N TYR A 560 -13.69 -5.43 -25.09
CA TYR A 560 -12.81 -4.70 -24.17
C TYR A 560 -11.98 -3.64 -24.89
N ARG A 561 -11.76 -2.54 -24.18
CA ARG A 561 -10.78 -1.51 -24.46
C ARG A 561 -9.84 -1.42 -23.27
N ASP A 562 -8.59 -1.79 -23.48
CA ASP A 562 -7.54 -1.62 -22.47
C ASP A 562 -7.11 -0.16 -22.36
N GLU A 563 -6.41 0.16 -21.26
CA GLU A 563 -5.90 1.51 -20.96
C GLU A 563 -7.02 2.56 -20.89
N ALA A 564 -8.10 2.22 -20.21
CA ALA A 564 -9.26 3.08 -20.01
C ALA A 564 -9.64 3.11 -18.53
N SER A 565 -9.38 4.24 -17.88
CA SER A 565 -9.70 4.52 -16.49
C SER A 565 -10.56 5.77 -16.39
N ILE A 566 -11.52 5.79 -15.47
CA ILE A 566 -12.29 7.01 -15.19
C ILE A 566 -11.42 8.14 -14.63
N ALA A 567 -10.22 7.81 -14.12
CA ALA A 567 -9.24 8.79 -13.65
C ALA A 567 -8.40 9.41 -14.78
N ASP A 568 -8.61 9.00 -16.04
CA ASP A 568 -7.87 9.53 -17.18
C ASP A 568 -8.23 11.01 -17.47
N PRO A 569 -7.32 11.77 -18.12
CA PRO A 569 -7.59 13.15 -18.48
C PRO A 569 -8.86 13.30 -19.35
N PRO A 570 -9.58 14.45 -19.26
CA PRO A 570 -10.82 14.67 -20.01
C PRO A 570 -10.71 14.43 -21.53
N GLU A 571 -9.55 14.71 -22.13
CA GLU A 571 -9.31 14.46 -23.55
C GLU A 571 -9.32 12.96 -23.89
N GLN A 572 -8.76 12.11 -23.02
CA GLN A 572 -8.76 10.67 -23.21
C GLN A 572 -10.17 10.09 -22.99
N LEU A 573 -10.88 10.57 -21.97
CA LEU A 573 -12.28 10.20 -21.75
C LEU A 573 -13.17 10.58 -22.93
N ALA A 574 -12.96 11.74 -23.56
CA ALA A 574 -13.67 12.14 -24.77
C ALA A 574 -13.39 11.19 -25.95
N LYS A 575 -12.13 10.79 -26.16
CA LYS A 575 -11.74 9.79 -27.17
C LYS A 575 -12.37 8.43 -26.89
N LEU A 576 -12.44 8.03 -25.61
CA LEU A 576 -13.10 6.80 -25.19
C LEU A 576 -14.60 6.84 -25.51
N GLN A 577 -15.28 7.95 -25.23
CA GLN A 577 -16.69 8.12 -25.59
C GLN A 577 -16.92 8.01 -27.11
N ASP A 578 -16.07 8.66 -27.92
CA ASP A 578 -16.19 8.61 -29.39
C ASP A 578 -15.94 7.19 -29.92
N TRP A 579 -14.99 6.47 -29.32
CA TRP A 579 -14.80 5.05 -29.57
C TRP A 579 -16.04 4.24 -29.19
N THR A 580 -16.60 4.47 -28.00
CA THR A 580 -17.78 3.76 -27.51
C THR A 580 -18.98 3.97 -28.43
N VAL A 581 -19.27 5.20 -28.85
CA VAL A 581 -20.37 5.52 -29.77
C VAL A 581 -20.23 4.75 -31.07
N ARG A 582 -19.05 4.78 -31.70
CA ARG A 582 -18.79 4.05 -32.95
C ARG A 582 -18.94 2.54 -32.77
N MET A 583 -18.39 2.00 -31.68
CA MET A 583 -18.38 0.56 -31.44
C MET A 583 -19.76 0.05 -31.00
N THR A 584 -20.58 0.83 -30.29
CA THR A 584 -21.96 0.46 -29.96
C THR A 584 -22.79 0.19 -31.21
N VAL A 585 -22.67 1.02 -32.26
CA VAL A 585 -23.39 0.80 -33.53
C VAL A 585 -22.96 -0.50 -34.18
N ARG A 586 -21.64 -0.76 -34.23
CA ARG A 586 -21.11 -1.99 -34.82
C ARG A 586 -21.46 -3.22 -34.00
N PHE A 587 -21.34 -3.14 -32.69
CA PHE A 587 -21.69 -4.19 -31.73
C PHE A 587 -23.18 -4.54 -31.86
N TYR A 588 -24.07 -3.54 -31.88
CA TYR A 588 -25.50 -3.75 -32.07
C TYR A 588 -25.79 -4.51 -33.38
N LYS A 589 -25.25 -4.03 -34.50
CA LYS A 589 -25.46 -4.65 -35.82
C LYS A 589 -24.84 -6.03 -35.96
N ALA A 590 -23.73 -6.30 -35.28
CA ALA A 590 -23.02 -7.58 -35.39
C ALA A 590 -23.58 -8.65 -34.45
N VAL A 591 -23.93 -8.29 -33.21
CA VAL A 591 -24.27 -9.25 -32.13
C VAL A 591 -25.79 -9.45 -32.00
N ILE A 592 -26.57 -8.37 -31.96
CA ILE A 592 -27.99 -8.42 -31.59
C ILE A 592 -28.87 -9.23 -32.57
N PRO A 593 -28.68 -9.21 -33.91
CA PRO A 593 -29.47 -10.07 -34.80
C PRO A 593 -29.34 -11.57 -34.47
N TYR A 594 -28.12 -12.02 -34.15
CA TYR A 594 -27.87 -13.42 -33.82
C TYR A 594 -28.37 -13.76 -32.43
N LEU A 595 -28.23 -12.84 -31.46
CA LEU A 595 -28.79 -12.99 -30.13
C LEU A 595 -30.32 -13.18 -30.18
N GLN A 596 -31.05 -12.30 -30.88
CA GLN A 596 -32.50 -12.41 -31.00
C GLN A 596 -32.94 -13.69 -31.71
N LYS A 597 -32.12 -14.21 -32.64
CA LYS A 597 -32.34 -15.48 -33.30
C LYS A 597 -32.20 -16.67 -32.34
N VAL A 598 -31.17 -16.70 -31.49
CA VAL A 598 -30.93 -17.81 -30.55
C VAL A 598 -31.86 -17.78 -29.34
N GLU A 599 -32.38 -16.61 -28.96
CA GLU A 599 -33.37 -16.51 -27.88
C GLU A 599 -34.76 -17.04 -28.27
N GLN A 600 -35.04 -17.16 -29.57
CA GLN A 600 -36.32 -17.64 -30.11
C GLN A 600 -36.33 -19.15 -30.39
N SER A 601 -35.15 -19.75 -30.54
CA SER A 601 -34.93 -21.19 -30.69
C SER A 601 -34.83 -21.89 -29.34
#